data_AF-A0A7X0Y3J3-F1
#
_entry.id   AF-A0A7X0Y3J3-F1
#
_cell.length_a   1.000
_cell.length_b   1.000
_cell.length_c   1.000
_cell.angle_alpha   90.00
_cell.angle_beta   90.00
_cell.angle_gamma   90.00
#
_symmetry.space_group_name_H-M   'P 1'
#
loop_
_entity.id
_entity.type
_entity.pdbx_description
1 polymer ?
#
loop_
_entity_poly.entity_id
_entity_poly.type
_entity_poly.pdbx_seq_one_letter_code
_entity_poly.pdbx_strand_id
1 'polypeptide(L)'
;MAKIAAIKAENTVKALFNNDDTTGTIKNTTDQADIDAAQQLVNTVTDPSKKSELQQAIDKAQRQFALGEVTIDTYTIGGNYITGTTKADVTKVGIYVDGKLIRTAAASNGTYQIYASTTPELQVAGKPSKSRQSQQTAQLDSNQAL
;
A
#
# COMPACT_ATOMS: atom_id res chain seq x y z
N MET A 1 -25.35 15.63 -16.72
CA MET A 1 -25.24 15.30 -15.28
C MET A 1 -24.18 14.23 -14.99
N ALA A 2 -24.22 13.04 -15.63
CA ALA A 2 -23.26 11.94 -15.36
C ALA A 2 -21.76 12.31 -15.42
N LYS A 3 -21.36 13.11 -16.42
CA LYS A 3 -19.94 13.51 -16.60
C LYS A 3 -19.42 14.45 -15.50
N ILE A 4 -20.29 15.28 -14.91
CA ILE A 4 -19.91 16.22 -13.84
C ILE A 4 -19.67 15.46 -12.52
N ALA A 5 -20.49 14.45 -12.23
CA ALA A 5 -20.31 13.59 -11.06
C ALA A 5 -18.97 12.84 -11.12
N ALA A 6 -18.61 12.28 -12.28
CA ALA A 6 -17.33 11.60 -12.49
C ALA A 6 -16.12 12.51 -12.26
N ILE A 7 -16.13 13.74 -12.79
CA ILE A 7 -15.03 14.70 -12.60
C ILE A 7 -14.88 15.08 -11.12
N LYS A 8 -16.00 15.33 -10.43
CA LYS A 8 -15.98 15.67 -8.99
C LYS A 8 -15.42 14.51 -8.16
N ALA A 9 -15.87 13.28 -8.43
CA ALA A 9 -15.37 12.10 -7.76
C ALA A 9 -13.87 11.92 -8.02
N GLU A 10 -13.42 12.05 -9.27
CA GLU A 10 -12.01 11.92 -9.65
C GLU A 10 -11.12 12.93 -8.93
N ASN A 11 -11.50 14.21 -8.89
CA ASN A 11 -10.72 15.23 -8.18
C ASN A 11 -10.67 14.97 -6.67
N THR A 12 -11.78 14.51 -6.08
CA THR A 12 -11.83 14.21 -4.63
C THR A 12 -10.96 13.00 -4.30
N VAL A 13 -11.03 11.94 -5.09
CA VAL A 13 -10.19 10.75 -4.93
C VAL A 13 -8.72 11.10 -5.07
N LYS A 14 -8.34 11.86 -6.10
CA LYS A 14 -6.94 12.31 -6.28
C LYS A 14 -6.44 13.12 -5.08
N ALA A 15 -7.28 13.99 -4.53
CA ALA A 15 -6.92 14.82 -3.39
C ALA A 15 -6.60 14.02 -2.10
N LEU A 16 -7.00 12.74 -2.01
CA LEU A 16 -6.60 11.85 -0.92
C LEU A 16 -5.11 11.48 -0.97
N PHE A 17 -4.48 11.61 -2.14
CA PHE A 17 -3.11 11.14 -2.43
C PHE A 17 -2.10 12.27 -2.54
N ASN A 18 -0.85 11.98 -2.20
CA ASN A 18 0.26 12.89 -2.40
C ASN A 18 0.43 13.21 -3.89
N ASN A 19 0.64 14.49 -4.21
CA ASN A 19 0.77 15.00 -5.57
C ASN A 19 -0.41 14.66 -6.49
N ASP A 20 -1.59 14.42 -5.92
CA ASP A 20 -2.80 14.02 -6.65
C ASP A 20 -2.63 12.73 -7.48
N ASP A 21 -1.68 11.88 -7.08
CA ASP A 21 -1.33 10.64 -7.74
C ASP A 21 -1.92 9.42 -7.02
N THR A 22 -3.03 8.89 -7.55
CA THR A 22 -3.68 7.67 -7.03
C THR A 22 -2.79 6.41 -7.08
N THR A 23 -1.69 6.45 -7.85
CA THR A 23 -0.68 5.38 -7.87
C THR A 23 0.35 5.52 -6.75
N GLY A 24 0.39 6.65 -6.04
CA GLY A 24 1.25 6.93 -4.89
C GLY A 24 0.66 6.54 -3.53
N THR A 25 1.05 7.29 -2.50
CA THR A 25 0.58 7.15 -1.11
C THR A 25 -0.45 8.20 -0.72
N ILE A 26 -1.31 7.90 0.26
CA ILE A 26 -2.24 8.88 0.82
C ILE A 26 -1.50 9.98 1.57
N LYS A 27 -2.11 11.17 1.64
CA LYS A 27 -1.61 12.26 2.48
C LYS A 27 -1.68 11.82 3.95
N ASN A 28 -0.73 12.28 4.76
CA ASN A 28 -0.76 12.07 6.21
C ASN A 28 -1.94 12.77 6.89
N THR A 29 -2.55 13.76 6.23
CA THR A 29 -3.76 14.46 6.68
C THR A 29 -5.05 13.76 6.26
N THR A 30 -4.99 12.79 5.34
CA THR A 30 -6.17 12.06 4.89
C THR A 30 -6.68 11.19 6.03
N ASP A 31 -7.94 11.39 6.41
CA ASP A 31 -8.60 10.58 7.44
C ASP A 31 -9.71 9.70 6.86
N GLN A 32 -10.38 8.93 7.72
CA GLN A 32 -11.49 8.07 7.29
C GLN A 32 -12.67 8.88 6.75
N ALA A 33 -12.93 10.09 7.26
CA ALA A 33 -14.03 10.92 6.80
C ALA A 33 -13.78 11.43 5.37
N ASP A 34 -12.54 11.77 5.03
CA ASP A 34 -12.14 12.12 3.67
C ASP A 34 -12.36 10.94 2.70
N ILE A 35 -11.95 9.73 3.10
CA ILE A 35 -12.13 8.50 2.31
C ILE A 35 -13.62 8.20 2.12
N ASP A 36 -14.42 8.29 3.19
CA ASP A 36 -15.86 8.05 3.15
C ASP A 36 -16.58 9.08 2.25
N ALA A 37 -16.19 10.35 2.32
CA ALA A 37 -16.73 11.40 1.45
C ALA A 37 -16.41 11.15 -0.02
N ALA A 38 -15.18 10.71 -0.33
CA ALA A 38 -14.79 10.33 -1.68
C ALA A 38 -15.57 9.10 -2.18
N GLN A 39 -15.74 8.08 -1.33
CA GLN A 39 -16.52 6.88 -1.64
C GLN A 39 -17.99 7.22 -1.96
N GLN A 40 -18.60 8.14 -1.20
CA GLN A 40 -19.96 8.61 -1.48
C GLN A 40 -20.07 9.22 -2.88
N LEU A 41 -19.10 10.02 -3.31
CA LEU A 41 -19.08 10.58 -4.66
C LEU A 41 -18.90 9.51 -5.73
N VAL A 42 -17.96 8.57 -5.53
CA VAL A 42 -17.75 7.42 -6.44
C VAL A 42 -19.01 6.58 -6.59
N ASN A 43 -19.80 6.41 -5.53
CA ASN A 43 -21.06 5.67 -5.58
C ASN A 43 -22.08 6.30 -6.54
N THR A 44 -22.06 7.62 -6.72
CA THR A 44 -22.93 8.36 -7.65
C THR A 44 -22.48 8.33 -9.11
N VAL A 45 -21.27 7.84 -9.40
CA VAL A 45 -20.75 7.73 -10.77
C VAL A 45 -21.51 6.63 -11.50
N THR A 46 -22.07 6.95 -12.67
CA THR A 46 -22.84 6.01 -13.49
C THR A 46 -22.01 5.29 -14.55
N ASP A 47 -20.85 5.84 -14.92
CA ASP A 47 -19.92 5.21 -15.85
C ASP A 47 -19.23 4.02 -15.14
N PRO A 48 -19.47 2.77 -15.58
CA PRO A 48 -18.95 1.59 -14.88
C PRO A 48 -17.42 1.51 -14.88
N SER A 49 -16.78 1.87 -16.01
CA SER A 49 -15.33 1.79 -16.16
C SER A 49 -14.64 2.82 -15.26
N LYS A 50 -15.12 4.08 -15.31
CA LYS A 50 -14.60 5.14 -14.45
C LYS A 50 -14.91 4.87 -12.98
N LYS A 51 -16.08 4.33 -12.64
CA LYS A 51 -16.40 3.92 -11.26
C LYS A 51 -15.45 2.84 -10.76
N SER A 52 -15.16 1.82 -11.57
CA SER A 52 -14.21 0.77 -11.22
C SER A 52 -12.79 1.31 -10.98
N GLU A 53 -12.31 2.20 -11.85
CA GLU A 53 -11.02 2.88 -11.69
C GLU A 53 -10.94 3.65 -10.36
N LEU A 54 -11.96 4.46 -10.07
CA LEU A 54 -12.00 5.25 -8.83
C LEU A 54 -12.18 4.37 -7.59
N GLN A 55 -12.92 3.27 -7.70
CA GLN A 55 -13.08 2.32 -6.60
C GLN A 55 -11.75 1.65 -6.24
N GLN A 56 -10.94 1.27 -7.23
CA GLN A 56 -9.60 0.72 -6.98
C GLN A 56 -8.69 1.71 -6.23
N ALA A 57 -8.81 3.00 -6.54
CA ALA A 57 -8.10 4.05 -5.82
C ALA A 57 -8.63 4.20 -4.38
N ILE A 58 -9.95 4.17 -4.15
CA ILE A 58 -10.51 4.16 -2.79
C ILE A 58 -10.05 2.94 -1.99
N ASP A 59 -10.11 1.74 -2.57
CA ASP A 59 -9.70 0.50 -1.90
C ASP A 59 -8.21 0.55 -1.51
N LYS A 60 -7.39 1.25 -2.31
CA LYS A 60 -5.99 1.51 -1.98
C LYS A 60 -5.84 2.53 -0.85
N ALA A 61 -6.58 3.64 -0.88
CA ALA A 61 -6.58 4.63 0.19
C ALA A 61 -7.00 4.00 1.53
N GLN A 62 -8.07 3.20 1.52
CA GLN A 62 -8.56 2.48 2.69
C GLN A 62 -7.51 1.52 3.27
N ARG A 63 -6.80 0.78 2.40
CA ARG A 63 -5.70 -0.09 2.81
C ARG A 63 -4.56 0.69 3.46
N GLN A 64 -4.10 1.77 2.84
CA GLN A 64 -3.01 2.57 3.40
C GLN A 64 -3.41 3.25 4.71
N PHE A 65 -4.65 3.73 4.82
CA PHE A 65 -5.15 4.30 6.06
C PHE A 65 -5.23 3.27 7.19
N ALA A 66 -5.70 2.06 6.89
CA ALA A 66 -5.77 0.96 7.86
C ALA A 66 -4.37 0.53 8.34
N LEU A 67 -3.38 0.52 7.45
CA LEU A 67 -2.02 0.06 7.74
C LEU A 67 -1.09 1.14 8.28
N GLY A 68 -1.44 2.41 8.09
CA GLY A 68 -0.55 3.54 8.32
C GLY A 68 0.70 3.49 7.43
N GLU A 69 1.75 4.18 7.88
CA GLU A 69 3.07 4.09 7.25
C GLU A 69 3.68 2.71 7.53
N VAL A 70 3.68 1.87 6.49
CA VAL A 70 4.37 0.58 6.52
C VAL A 70 5.79 0.77 6.01
N THR A 71 6.77 0.41 6.83
CA THR A 71 8.18 0.49 6.46
C THR A 71 8.78 -0.91 6.41
N ILE A 72 9.82 -1.06 5.60
CA ILE A 72 10.67 -2.25 5.62
C ILE A 72 12.07 -1.75 5.98
N ASP A 73 12.61 -2.26 7.08
CA ASP A 73 13.97 -1.95 7.46
C ASP A 73 14.95 -2.54 6.45
N THR A 74 16.18 -2.01 6.42
CA THR A 74 17.21 -2.53 5.52
C THR A 74 17.44 -4.02 5.79
N TYR A 75 17.10 -4.86 4.81
CA TYR A 75 17.35 -6.29 4.85
C TYR A 75 18.61 -6.64 4.07
N THR A 76 19.53 -7.35 4.72
CA THR A 76 20.70 -7.94 4.06
C THR A 76 20.38 -9.39 3.68
N ILE A 77 20.62 -9.76 2.42
CA ILE A 77 20.40 -11.13 1.92
C ILE A 77 21.21 -12.12 2.78
N GLY A 78 20.54 -13.19 3.23
CA GLY A 78 21.10 -14.17 4.17
C GLY A 78 20.84 -13.81 5.64
N GLY A 79 20.21 -12.67 5.92
CA GLY A 79 19.72 -12.33 7.25
C GLY A 79 18.60 -13.26 7.72
N ASN A 80 18.51 -13.47 9.03
CA ASN A 80 17.46 -14.32 9.61
C ASN A 80 16.07 -13.71 9.46
N TYR A 81 15.99 -12.37 9.48
CA TYR A 81 14.74 -11.64 9.60
C TYR A 81 14.68 -10.43 8.69
N ILE A 82 13.48 -10.19 8.16
CA ILE A 82 13.04 -8.90 7.64
C ILE A 82 12.19 -8.26 8.73
N THR A 83 12.51 -7.02 9.11
CA THR A 83 11.74 -6.23 10.09
C THR A 83 11.14 -5.00 9.42
N GLY A 84 10.19 -4.38 10.11
CA GLY A 84 9.59 -3.14 9.67
C GLY A 84 8.55 -2.63 10.66
N THR A 85 7.98 -1.48 10.33
CA THR A 85 6.92 -0.85 11.13
C THR A 85 5.59 -0.82 10.40
N THR A 86 4.53 -0.66 11.15
CA THR A 86 3.15 -0.46 10.70
C THR A 86 2.40 0.32 11.77
N LYS A 87 1.12 0.64 11.55
CA LYS A 87 0.27 1.24 12.56
C LYS A 87 0.11 0.30 13.77
N ALA A 88 0.01 0.87 14.96
CA ALA A 88 0.08 0.11 16.21
C ALA A 88 -1.04 -0.93 16.40
N ASP A 89 -2.20 -0.70 15.79
CA ASP A 89 -3.39 -1.56 15.82
C ASP A 89 -3.35 -2.70 14.79
N VAL A 90 -2.34 -2.74 13.91
CA VAL A 90 -2.15 -3.83 12.95
C VAL A 90 -1.56 -5.04 13.68
N THR A 91 -2.28 -6.16 13.61
CA THR A 91 -1.91 -7.41 14.29
C THR A 91 -1.21 -8.42 13.38
N LYS A 92 -1.24 -8.21 12.06
CA LYS A 92 -0.67 -9.12 11.08
C LYS A 92 -0.24 -8.38 9.81
N VAL A 93 0.88 -8.78 9.24
CA VAL A 93 1.41 -8.29 7.96
C VAL A 93 1.68 -9.45 7.01
N GLY A 94 1.64 -9.17 5.70
CA GLY A 94 1.99 -10.11 4.63
C GLY A 94 3.10 -9.53 3.74
N ILE A 95 4.06 -10.36 3.34
CA ILE A 95 5.09 -10.01 2.35
C ILE A 95 4.78 -10.70 1.04
N TYR A 96 4.74 -9.90 -0.01
CA TYR A 96 4.51 -10.33 -1.38
C TYR A 96 5.79 -10.11 -2.19
N VAL A 97 6.11 -11.10 -3.04
CA VAL A 97 7.14 -10.98 -4.08
C VAL A 97 6.43 -11.23 -5.41
N ASP A 98 6.55 -10.32 -6.36
CA ASP A 98 5.86 -10.37 -7.66
C ASP A 98 4.33 -10.59 -7.53
N GLY A 99 3.70 -9.96 -6.53
CA GLY A 99 2.26 -10.10 -6.27
C GLY A 99 1.82 -11.42 -5.63
N LYS A 100 2.75 -12.35 -5.35
CA LYS A 100 2.48 -13.61 -4.65
C LYS A 100 2.78 -13.47 -3.17
N LEU A 101 1.81 -13.81 -2.31
CA LEU A 101 2.02 -13.89 -0.86
C LEU A 101 3.07 -14.96 -0.55
N ILE A 102 4.19 -14.53 0.03
CA ILE A 102 5.31 -15.41 0.40
C ILE A 102 5.22 -15.82 1.86
N ARG A 103 5.03 -14.86 2.78
CA ARG A 103 4.85 -15.14 4.21
C ARG A 103 4.00 -14.09 4.89
N THR A 104 3.46 -14.47 6.04
CA THR A 104 2.82 -13.55 6.99
C THR A 104 3.55 -13.58 8.33
N ALA A 105 3.51 -12.48 9.06
CA ALA A 105 3.94 -12.41 10.45
C ALA A 105 2.91 -11.69 11.31
N ALA A 106 2.93 -12.00 12.60
CA ALA A 106 2.26 -11.17 13.59
C ALA A 106 2.96 -9.81 13.64
N ALA A 107 2.15 -8.76 13.77
CA ALA A 107 2.61 -7.44 14.12
C ALA A 107 2.16 -7.14 15.56
N SER A 108 3.02 -6.46 16.31
CA SER A 108 2.73 -6.06 17.68
C SER A 108 3.34 -4.69 17.93
N ASN A 109 2.55 -3.80 18.54
CA ASN A 109 2.95 -2.43 18.86
C ASN A 109 3.58 -1.70 17.67
N GLY A 110 3.02 -1.89 16.47
CA GLY A 110 3.47 -1.22 15.25
C GLY A 110 4.79 -1.76 14.68
N THR A 111 5.23 -2.94 15.09
CA THR A 111 6.43 -3.60 14.56
C THR A 111 6.12 -5.02 14.13
N TYR A 112 6.87 -5.52 13.15
CA TYR A 112 6.79 -6.91 12.72
C TYR A 112 8.17 -7.48 12.40
N GLN A 113 8.24 -8.81 12.44
CA GLN A 113 9.45 -9.57 12.12
C GLN A 113 9.10 -10.84 11.35
N ILE A 114 9.72 -11.05 10.19
CA ILE A 114 9.45 -12.17 9.27
C ILE A 114 10.72 -12.98 9.08
N TYR A 115 10.65 -14.29 9.32
CA TYR A 115 11.76 -15.20 9.04
C TYR A 115 12.03 -15.29 7.54
N ALA A 116 13.24 -14.89 7.13
CA ALA A 116 13.67 -14.87 5.74
C ALA A 116 14.57 -16.07 5.38
N SER A 117 15.34 -16.58 6.33
CA SER A 117 16.36 -17.62 6.10
C SER A 117 15.83 -18.96 5.57
N THR A 118 14.57 -19.29 5.79
CA THR A 118 13.94 -20.54 5.30
C THR A 118 13.10 -20.34 4.04
N THR A 119 13.16 -19.16 3.42
CA THR A 119 12.33 -18.80 2.27
C THR A 119 13.23 -18.39 1.12
N PRO A 120 13.58 -19.31 0.19
CA PRO A 120 14.49 -19.02 -0.91
C PRO A 120 14.07 -17.82 -1.76
N GLU A 121 12.76 -17.59 -1.91
CA GLU A 121 12.20 -16.44 -2.63
C GLU A 121 12.54 -15.09 -1.97
N LEU A 122 12.83 -15.08 -0.67
CA LEU A 122 13.27 -13.90 0.10
C LEU A 122 14.81 -13.78 0.14
N GLN A 123 15.53 -14.68 -0.54
CA GLN A 123 17.00 -14.75 -0.57
C GLN A 123 17.58 -14.54 -1.98
N VAL A 124 16.77 -14.19 -2.99
CA VAL A 124 17.24 -14.01 -4.37
C VAL A 124 17.65 -12.55 -4.64
N ALA A 125 18.87 -12.33 -5.13
CA ALA A 125 19.35 -11.04 -5.61
C ALA A 125 18.88 -10.74 -7.06
N GLY A 126 18.16 -9.63 -7.27
CA GLY A 126 17.82 -9.03 -8.58
C GLY A 126 16.36 -9.27 -9.02
N LYS A 127 15.52 -8.24 -9.25
CA LYS A 127 15.76 -7.05 -10.10
C LYS A 127 15.26 -5.73 -9.47
N PRO A 128 16.13 -4.73 -9.26
CA PRO A 128 15.72 -3.37 -8.92
C PRO A 128 15.35 -2.55 -10.17
N SER A 129 14.24 -1.78 -10.13
CA SER A 129 14.04 -0.64 -11.04
C SER A 129 14.67 0.62 -10.41
N LYS A 130 15.80 1.01 -11.01
CA LYS A 130 16.77 2.13 -10.80
C LYS A 130 16.23 3.39 -10.10
N SER A 131 16.91 4.05 -9.15
CA SER A 131 18.32 4.50 -9.04
C SER A 131 18.60 4.93 -7.57
N ARG A 132 19.77 4.89 -6.89
CA ARG A 132 21.20 5.05 -7.27
C ARG A 132 22.10 4.64 -6.06
N GLN A 133 23.10 3.78 -6.30
CA GLN A 133 24.33 3.44 -5.53
C GLN A 133 24.27 2.71 -4.15
N SER A 134 24.76 1.45 -4.18
CA SER A 134 25.34 0.66 -3.06
C SER A 134 24.54 0.59 -1.76
N GLN A 135 23.33 0.02 -1.85
CA GLN A 135 22.52 -0.52 -0.75
C GLN A 135 21.21 -0.97 -1.41
N GLN A 136 20.95 -2.28 -1.47
CA GLN A 136 19.86 -2.83 -2.27
C GLN A 136 18.60 -2.94 -1.40
N THR A 137 17.84 -1.86 -1.30
CA THR A 137 16.52 -1.85 -0.68
C THR A 137 15.58 -2.74 -1.51
N ALA A 138 15.19 -3.88 -0.94
CA ALA A 138 14.16 -4.74 -1.52
C ALA A 138 12.84 -3.95 -1.56
N GLN A 139 12.42 -3.49 -2.75
CA GLN A 139 11.06 -3.03 -2.96
C GLN A 139 10.16 -4.28 -3.00
N LEU A 140 9.63 -4.62 -1.83
CA LEU A 140 8.55 -5.58 -1.68
C LEU A 140 7.24 -4.79 -1.76
N ASP A 141 6.30 -5.31 -2.54
CA ASP A 141 5.04 -4.66 -2.87
C ASP A 141 4.18 -4.55 -1.59
N SER A 142 4.35 -3.44 -0.87
CA SER A 142 3.92 -3.29 0.54
C SER A 142 2.42 -2.97 0.69
N ASN A 143 1.59 -3.25 -0.32
CA ASN A 143 0.27 -2.64 -0.42
C ASN A 143 -0.92 -3.61 -0.37
N GLN A 144 -0.79 -4.81 0.22
CA GLN A 144 -1.97 -5.64 0.54
C GLN A 144 -1.80 -6.34 1.88
N ALA A 145 -2.42 -5.79 2.94
CA ALA A 145 -2.75 -6.59 4.10
C ALA A 145 -4.04 -7.38 3.83
N LEU A 146 -4.08 -8.61 4.36
CA LEU A 146 -5.23 -9.51 4.31
C LEU A 146 -6.34 -9.06 5.26
#